data_AF-A0A920VDK7-F1
#
_entry.id   AF-A0A920VDK7-F1
#
_cell.length_a   1.000
_cell.length_b   1.000
_cell.length_c   1.000
_cell.angle_alpha   90.00
_cell.angle_beta   90.00
_cell.angle_gamma   90.00
#
_symmetry.space_group_name_H-M   'P 1'
#
loop_
_entity.id
_entity.type
_entity.pdbx_description
1 polymer ?
#
loop_
_entity_poly.entity_id
_entity_poly.type
_entity_poly.pdbx_seq_one_letter_code
_entity_poly.pdbx_strand_id
1 'polypeptide(L)'
;MYRRAFPDLFRGFQEMPYELQSHIRYPNGLFSSQAENVFALPLTDSQVFFNQAEQWAIPEDTRFGQRGVPVHPSYLILQMPGNDTEEFVLMLPFSPAGEKKNLVGWLTARNDGEHYGELNAFVVPSDPQVDGPAQVEARIENDQTISQQFTLWDGAGSQIVRGQLLVIPVGDAIIYVEPLYLQSEVLAFPELKKVILADGRNVVMADRSMKDWPCCWRMEHLPVDRLAALQARRYSIY
;
A
#
# COMPACT_ATOMS: atom_id res chain seq x y z
N MET A 1 -20.67 -17.98 3.47
CA MET A 1 -20.99 -19.13 2.59
C MET A 1 -20.32 -20.42 3.06
N TYR A 2 -19.00 -20.48 3.22
CA TYR A 2 -18.27 -21.69 3.66
C TYR A 2 -18.70 -22.28 5.01
N ARG A 3 -18.95 -21.45 6.03
CA ARG A 3 -19.45 -21.93 7.33
C ARG A 3 -20.81 -22.62 7.26
N ARG A 4 -21.66 -22.25 6.29
CA ARG A 4 -22.95 -22.92 6.05
C ARG A 4 -22.78 -24.24 5.29
N ALA A 5 -21.75 -24.33 4.43
CA ALA A 5 -21.46 -25.54 3.65
C ALA A 5 -20.71 -26.62 4.45
N PHE A 6 -19.91 -26.22 5.46
CA PHE A 6 -19.13 -27.13 6.32
C PHE A 6 -19.34 -26.80 7.80
N PRO A 7 -20.52 -27.10 8.37
CA PRO A 7 -20.87 -26.70 9.75
C PRO A 7 -19.92 -27.28 10.81
N ASP A 8 -19.39 -28.49 10.57
CA ASP A 8 -18.51 -29.19 11.53
C ASP A 8 -17.03 -28.78 11.41
N LEU A 9 -16.64 -28.05 10.36
CA LEU A 9 -15.26 -27.68 10.10
C LEU A 9 -14.83 -26.42 10.85
N PHE A 10 -15.77 -25.52 11.16
CA PHE A 10 -15.48 -24.20 11.74
C PHE A 10 -16.02 -24.08 13.16
N ARG A 11 -15.14 -23.75 14.10
CA ARG A 11 -15.54 -23.37 15.46
C ARG A 11 -15.84 -21.87 15.54
N GLY A 12 -16.59 -21.46 16.56
CA GLY A 12 -16.85 -20.04 16.82
C GLY A 12 -15.55 -19.26 17.07
N PHE A 13 -15.55 -17.98 16.73
CA PHE A 13 -14.42 -17.09 17.04
C PHE A 13 -14.16 -17.05 18.55
N GLN A 14 -15.23 -17.07 19.35
CA GLN A 14 -15.16 -17.09 20.82
C GLN A 14 -14.48 -18.35 21.39
N GLU A 15 -14.42 -19.44 20.62
CA GLU A 15 -13.76 -20.68 21.03
C GLU A 15 -12.26 -20.69 20.71
N MET A 16 -11.76 -19.71 19.95
CA MET A 16 -10.34 -19.58 19.62
C MET A 16 -9.55 -19.21 20.88
N PRO A 17 -8.39 -19.83 21.15
CA PRO A 17 -7.51 -19.40 22.24
C PRO A 17 -7.15 -17.91 22.13
N TYR A 18 -7.11 -17.20 23.25
CA TYR A 18 -6.83 -15.76 23.31
C TYR A 18 -5.53 -15.38 22.59
N GLU A 19 -4.48 -16.17 22.75
CA GLU A 19 -3.19 -15.94 22.08
C GLU A 19 -3.32 -15.92 20.55
N LEU A 20 -4.16 -16.78 19.97
CA LEU A 20 -4.41 -16.79 18.53
C LEU A 20 -5.33 -15.64 18.10
N GLN A 21 -6.32 -15.29 18.93
CA GLN A 21 -7.19 -14.13 18.66
C GLN A 21 -6.36 -12.84 18.58
N SER A 22 -5.38 -12.68 19.48
CA SER A 22 -4.52 -11.48 19.51
C SER A 22 -3.54 -11.35 18.32
N HIS A 23 -3.38 -12.40 17.50
CA HIS A 23 -2.46 -12.40 16.35
C HIS A 23 -3.16 -12.77 15.05
N ILE A 24 -4.49 -12.77 15.04
CA ILE A 24 -5.26 -13.12 13.85
C ILE A 24 -4.99 -12.11 12.73
N ARG A 25 -5.01 -12.61 11.49
CA ARG A 25 -4.82 -11.77 10.31
C ARG A 25 -5.95 -11.99 9.34
N TYR A 26 -6.50 -10.89 8.84
CA TYR A 26 -7.50 -10.90 7.81
C TYR A 26 -6.89 -11.49 6.53
N PRO A 27 -7.45 -12.58 5.98
CA PRO A 27 -6.79 -13.32 4.91
C PRO A 27 -6.61 -12.49 3.63
N ASN A 28 -5.39 -12.45 3.11
CA ASN A 28 -5.05 -11.72 1.88
C ASN A 28 -5.89 -12.13 0.66
N GLY A 29 -6.16 -13.44 0.48
CA GLY A 29 -6.97 -13.92 -0.63
C GLY A 29 -8.44 -13.50 -0.55
N LEU A 30 -9.02 -13.48 0.66
CA LEU A 30 -10.38 -12.98 0.88
C LEU A 30 -10.45 -11.49 0.60
N PHE A 31 -9.49 -10.74 1.12
CA PHE A 31 -9.38 -9.30 0.93
C PHE A 31 -9.20 -8.93 -0.55
N SER A 32 -8.31 -9.61 -1.27
CA SER A 32 -8.07 -9.36 -2.71
C SER A 32 -9.34 -9.58 -3.52
N SER A 33 -10.07 -10.68 -3.26
CA SER A 33 -11.33 -10.95 -3.93
C SER A 33 -12.41 -9.91 -3.61
N GLN A 34 -12.48 -9.45 -2.35
CA GLN A 34 -13.39 -8.37 -1.97
C GLN A 34 -13.02 -7.04 -2.63
N ALA A 35 -11.73 -6.70 -2.67
CA ALA A 35 -11.22 -5.50 -3.33
C ALA A 35 -11.58 -5.47 -4.82
N GLU A 36 -11.36 -6.57 -5.54
CA GLU A 36 -11.73 -6.68 -6.95
C GLU A 36 -13.24 -6.48 -7.18
N ASN A 37 -14.08 -7.09 -6.33
CA ASN A 37 -15.53 -6.99 -6.48
C ASN A 37 -16.10 -5.63 -6.07
N VAL A 38 -15.60 -5.02 -5.00
CA VAL A 38 -16.13 -3.76 -4.45
C VAL A 38 -15.87 -2.59 -5.38
N PHE A 39 -14.73 -2.59 -6.06
CA PHE A 39 -14.31 -1.48 -6.91
C PHE A 39 -14.57 -1.70 -8.41
N ALA A 40 -14.91 -2.93 -8.82
CA ALA A 40 -15.48 -3.21 -10.15
C ALA A 40 -16.98 -2.86 -10.27
N LEU A 41 -17.69 -2.64 -9.16
CA LEU A 41 -19.10 -2.30 -9.18
C LEU A 41 -19.31 -0.82 -9.53
N PRO A 42 -20.03 -0.50 -10.61
CA PRO A 42 -20.37 0.88 -10.93
C PRO A 42 -21.15 1.49 -9.75
N LEU A 43 -20.69 2.65 -9.28
CA LEU A 43 -21.53 3.55 -8.50
C LEU A 43 -22.87 3.68 -9.22
N THR A 44 -23.96 3.59 -8.48
CA THR A 44 -25.34 3.43 -8.94
C THR A 44 -25.87 4.60 -9.78
N ASP A 45 -25.00 5.52 -10.17
CA ASP A 45 -25.28 6.71 -10.93
C ASP A 45 -24.99 6.49 -12.43
N SER A 46 -26.05 6.51 -13.23
CA SER A 46 -26.01 6.33 -14.68
C SER A 46 -25.11 7.32 -15.43
N GLN A 47 -24.77 8.48 -14.83
CA GLN A 47 -23.86 9.46 -15.43
C GLN A 47 -22.39 9.05 -15.30
N VAL A 48 -22.02 8.31 -14.25
CA VAL A 48 -20.65 7.81 -14.00
C VAL A 48 -20.35 6.56 -14.85
N PHE A 49 -21.37 5.80 -15.24
CA PHE A 49 -21.24 4.60 -16.07
C PHE A 49 -20.57 4.85 -17.45
N PHE A 50 -20.77 6.04 -18.04
CA PHE A 50 -20.14 6.39 -19.32
C PHE A 50 -18.66 6.78 -19.17
N ASN A 51 -18.22 7.13 -17.96
CA ASN A 51 -16.84 7.47 -17.64
C ASN A 51 -16.14 6.30 -16.95
N GLN A 52 -15.86 5.22 -17.70
CA GLN A 52 -15.08 4.06 -17.20
C GLN A 52 -13.72 4.47 -16.58
N ALA A 53 -13.24 5.68 -16.87
CA ALA A 53 -12.06 6.30 -16.27
C ALA A 53 -12.16 6.58 -14.75
N GLU A 54 -13.37 6.56 -14.15
CA GLU A 54 -13.55 6.75 -12.69
C GLU A 54 -13.60 5.43 -11.89
N GLN A 55 -13.53 4.28 -12.56
CA GLN A 55 -13.37 3.00 -11.86
C GLN A 55 -11.99 2.93 -11.18
N TRP A 56 -11.96 2.36 -9.99
CA TRP A 56 -10.70 2.13 -9.27
C TRP A 56 -10.12 0.80 -9.72
N ALA A 57 -8.82 0.80 -10.02
CA ALA A 57 -8.06 -0.37 -10.40
C ALA A 57 -6.86 -0.55 -9.46
N ILE A 58 -6.43 -1.79 -9.32
CA ILE A 58 -5.19 -2.12 -8.62
C ILE A 58 -4.04 -1.52 -9.44
N PRO A 59 -3.20 -0.66 -8.84
CA PRO A 59 -2.09 -0.04 -9.55
C PRO A 59 -1.03 -1.09 -9.87
N GLU A 60 -0.24 -0.80 -10.90
CA GLU A 60 0.93 -1.58 -11.26
C GLU A 60 2.20 -0.91 -10.72
N ASP A 61 3.20 -1.73 -10.42
CA ASP A 61 4.50 -1.37 -9.88
C ASP A 61 5.62 -2.04 -10.71
N THR A 62 6.86 -1.58 -10.57
CA THR A 62 8.05 -2.21 -11.15
C THR A 62 8.76 -3.05 -10.08
N ARG A 63 8.55 -4.37 -10.10
CA ARG A 63 9.11 -5.30 -9.10
C ARG A 63 9.94 -6.39 -9.76
N PHE A 64 11.06 -6.79 -9.13
CA PHE A 64 11.95 -7.86 -9.63
C PHE A 64 12.43 -7.66 -11.09
N GLY A 65 12.67 -6.41 -11.50
CA GLY A 65 13.05 -6.10 -12.89
C GLY A 65 11.93 -6.28 -13.92
N GLN A 66 10.70 -6.55 -13.48
CA GLN A 66 9.51 -6.62 -14.30
C GLN A 66 8.67 -5.36 -14.11
N ARG A 67 8.25 -4.75 -15.22
CA ARG A 67 7.30 -3.63 -15.22
C ARG A 67 5.88 -4.17 -15.31
N GLY A 68 4.93 -3.45 -14.72
CA GLY A 68 3.51 -3.78 -14.83
C GLY A 68 3.05 -4.84 -13.83
N VAL A 69 3.73 -5.00 -12.69
CA VAL A 69 3.37 -6.02 -11.69
C VAL A 69 2.27 -5.45 -10.78
N PRO A 70 1.07 -6.05 -10.69
CA PRO A 70 -0.01 -5.53 -9.85
C PRO A 70 0.40 -5.43 -8.38
N VAL A 71 0.07 -4.34 -7.70
CA VAL A 71 0.32 -4.19 -6.26
C VAL A 71 -0.52 -5.20 -5.47
N HIS A 72 0.09 -5.88 -4.49
CA HIS A 72 -0.61 -6.80 -3.61
C HIS A 72 -0.95 -6.18 -2.25
N PRO A 73 -1.99 -6.67 -1.56
CA PRO A 73 -2.30 -6.20 -0.23
C PRO A 73 -1.15 -6.44 0.75
N SER A 74 -0.79 -5.43 1.52
CA SER A 74 0.32 -5.46 2.48
C SER A 74 -0.15 -5.24 3.91
N TYR A 75 0.39 -6.02 4.84
CA TYR A 75 0.12 -5.84 6.26
C TYR A 75 0.99 -4.71 6.82
N LEU A 76 0.37 -3.73 7.45
CA LEU A 76 1.01 -2.54 7.99
C LEU A 76 0.53 -2.28 9.41
N ILE A 77 1.37 -1.66 10.23
CA ILE A 77 0.96 -1.04 11.49
C ILE A 77 0.98 0.46 11.23
N LEU A 78 -0.18 1.10 11.36
CA LEU A 78 -0.31 2.54 11.11
C LEU A 78 -1.45 3.14 11.93
N GLN A 79 -1.36 4.44 12.19
CA GLN A 79 -2.48 5.20 12.72
C GLN A 79 -3.40 5.59 11.56
N MET A 80 -4.59 4.98 11.49
CA MET A 80 -5.55 5.31 10.44
C MET A 80 -6.12 6.72 10.62
N PRO A 81 -6.50 7.41 9.53
CA PRO A 81 -7.19 8.70 9.62
C PRO A 81 -8.46 8.58 10.49
N GLY A 82 -8.53 9.39 11.55
CA GLY A 82 -9.65 9.39 12.50
C GLY A 82 -9.48 8.45 13.70
N ASN A 83 -8.40 7.68 13.79
CA ASN A 83 -8.05 6.88 14.96
C ASN A 83 -6.92 7.57 15.75
N ASP A 84 -6.97 7.47 17.08
CA ASP A 84 -5.95 8.03 17.98
C ASP A 84 -4.80 7.06 18.27
N THR A 85 -4.93 5.80 17.85
CA THR A 85 -3.95 4.73 18.10
C THR A 85 -3.56 4.02 16.82
N GLU A 86 -2.34 3.50 16.80
CA GLU A 86 -1.86 2.60 15.75
C GLU A 86 -2.67 1.30 15.74
N GLU A 87 -2.86 0.76 14.54
CA GLU A 87 -3.60 -0.48 14.31
C GLU A 87 -2.92 -1.33 13.25
N PHE A 88 -2.96 -2.65 13.44
CA PHE A 88 -2.51 -3.62 12.44
C PHE A 88 -3.59 -3.80 11.36
N VAL A 89 -3.28 -3.42 10.13
CA VAL A 89 -4.22 -3.43 9.00
C VAL A 89 -3.63 -4.15 7.79
N LEU A 90 -4.48 -4.73 6.96
CA LEU A 90 -4.15 -5.16 5.62
C LEU A 90 -4.60 -4.07 4.64
N MET A 91 -3.69 -3.49 3.86
CA MET A 91 -3.97 -2.33 3.02
C MET A 91 -3.69 -2.61 1.53
N LEU A 92 -4.49 -2.01 0.64
CA LEU A 92 -4.26 -1.99 -0.81
C LEU A 92 -4.60 -0.60 -1.39
N PRO A 93 -3.66 0.08 -2.07
CA PRO A 93 -3.92 1.33 -2.78
C PRO A 93 -4.63 1.13 -4.12
N PHE A 94 -5.25 2.19 -4.64
CA PHE A 94 -5.95 2.21 -5.93
C PHE A 94 -5.55 3.41 -6.78
N SER A 95 -5.55 3.19 -8.10
CA SER A 95 -5.45 4.22 -9.14
C SER A 95 -6.67 4.15 -10.07
N PRO A 96 -6.93 5.18 -10.89
CA PRO A 96 -7.96 5.09 -11.93
C PRO A 96 -7.69 3.93 -12.89
N ALA A 97 -8.75 3.26 -13.37
CA ALA A 97 -8.66 2.23 -14.40
C ALA A 97 -8.22 2.79 -15.77
N GLY A 98 -8.39 4.10 -15.97
CA GLY A 98 -7.97 4.79 -17.19
C GLY A 98 -6.46 5.06 -17.27
N GLU A 99 -6.10 6.03 -18.11
CA GLU A 99 -4.70 6.39 -18.36
C GLU A 99 -4.04 7.11 -17.19
N LYS A 100 -4.83 7.81 -16.36
CA LYS A 100 -4.32 8.54 -15.19
C LYS A 100 -3.77 7.55 -14.17
N LYS A 101 -2.58 7.85 -13.64
CA LYS A 101 -1.86 7.00 -12.69
C LYS A 101 -1.74 7.61 -11.29
N ASN A 102 -2.60 8.57 -10.96
CA ASN A 102 -2.66 9.16 -9.63
C ASN A 102 -3.25 8.20 -8.59
N LEU A 103 -2.99 8.45 -7.31
CA LEU A 103 -3.67 7.76 -6.21
C LEU A 103 -5.09 8.30 -6.10
N VAL A 104 -6.09 7.41 -5.98
CA VAL A 104 -7.50 7.79 -5.76
C VAL A 104 -8.03 7.34 -4.41
N GLY A 105 -7.34 6.40 -3.77
CA GLY A 105 -7.77 5.86 -2.49
C GLY A 105 -7.04 4.60 -2.11
N TRP A 106 -7.44 4.04 -0.98
CA TRP A 106 -6.98 2.74 -0.50
C TRP A 106 -8.09 2.04 0.28
N LEU A 107 -8.03 0.71 0.31
CA LEU A 107 -8.87 -0.14 1.14
C LEU A 107 -8.03 -0.69 2.28
N THR A 108 -8.60 -0.78 3.48
CA THR A 108 -7.99 -1.45 4.63
C THR A 108 -8.92 -2.50 5.20
N ALA A 109 -8.39 -3.65 5.61
CA ALA A 109 -9.02 -4.58 6.55
C ALA A 109 -8.35 -4.50 7.91
N ARG A 110 -9.16 -4.33 8.95
CA ARG A 110 -8.70 -4.23 10.34
C ARG A 110 -8.40 -5.62 10.91
N ASN A 111 -7.29 -5.77 11.62
CA ASN A 111 -6.90 -7.06 12.23
C ASN A 111 -7.09 -7.10 13.76
N ASP A 112 -7.29 -5.95 14.40
CA ASP A 112 -7.20 -5.85 15.86
C ASP A 112 -8.57 -5.80 16.56
N GLY A 113 -8.66 -6.55 17.67
CA GLY A 113 -9.75 -6.45 18.64
C GLY A 113 -11.15 -6.69 18.07
N GLU A 114 -12.11 -5.88 18.54
CA GLU A 114 -13.52 -5.97 18.12
C GLU A 114 -13.74 -5.54 16.67
N HIS A 115 -12.74 -4.93 16.05
CA HIS A 115 -12.81 -4.42 14.69
C HIS A 115 -12.28 -5.40 13.65
N TYR A 116 -11.84 -6.59 14.06
CA TYR A 116 -11.35 -7.62 13.16
C TYR A 116 -12.31 -7.87 11.99
N GLY A 117 -11.80 -7.72 10.77
CA GLY A 117 -12.54 -7.93 9.53
C GLY A 117 -13.39 -6.76 9.04
N GLU A 118 -13.40 -5.63 9.75
CA GLU A 118 -13.98 -4.40 9.24
C GLU A 118 -13.19 -3.89 8.02
N LEU A 119 -13.90 -3.54 6.95
CA LEU A 119 -13.35 -3.00 5.72
C LEU A 119 -13.65 -1.51 5.60
N ASN A 120 -12.60 -0.71 5.42
CA ASN A 120 -12.70 0.74 5.31
C ASN A 120 -12.06 1.19 4.00
N ALA A 121 -12.79 1.95 3.19
CA ALA A 121 -12.24 2.60 2.00
C ALA A 121 -12.03 4.08 2.27
N PHE A 122 -10.86 4.59 1.91
CA PHE A 122 -10.51 5.99 2.02
C PHE A 122 -10.36 6.57 0.63
N VAL A 123 -11.03 7.69 0.39
CA VAL A 123 -10.97 8.40 -0.90
C VAL A 123 -10.00 9.57 -0.78
N VAL A 124 -9.06 9.64 -1.71
CA VAL A 124 -8.16 10.78 -1.86
C VAL A 124 -8.87 11.87 -2.66
N PRO A 125 -8.89 13.13 -2.18
CA PRO A 125 -9.38 14.27 -2.95
C PRO A 125 -8.73 14.37 -4.34
N SER A 126 -9.49 14.82 -5.33
CA SER A 126 -8.97 14.98 -6.70
C SER A 126 -8.02 16.18 -6.86
N ASP A 127 -7.99 17.09 -5.88
CA ASP A 127 -7.14 18.29 -5.85
C ASP A 127 -6.66 18.54 -4.40
N PRO A 128 -5.34 18.59 -4.13
CA PRO A 128 -4.25 18.35 -5.08
C PRO A 128 -4.21 16.89 -5.56
N GLN A 129 -3.74 16.70 -6.79
CA GLN A 129 -3.49 15.36 -7.29
C GLN A 129 -2.32 14.73 -6.52
N VAL A 130 -2.53 13.51 -5.99
CA VAL A 130 -1.50 12.71 -5.33
C VAL A 130 -0.93 11.69 -6.32
N ASP A 131 0.39 11.57 -6.40
CA ASP A 131 1.06 10.59 -7.25
C ASP A 131 0.62 9.16 -6.90
N GLY A 132 0.28 8.32 -7.88
CA GLY A 132 0.06 6.89 -7.61
C GLY A 132 1.37 6.09 -7.66
N PRO A 133 1.35 4.80 -7.29
CA PRO A 133 2.55 3.96 -7.26
C PRO A 133 3.39 4.02 -8.54
N ALA A 134 2.77 3.85 -9.71
CA ALA A 134 3.48 3.90 -11.00
C ALA A 134 4.15 5.27 -11.29
N GLN A 135 3.60 6.38 -10.78
CA GLN A 135 4.21 7.70 -10.96
C GLN A 135 5.40 7.88 -10.02
N VAL A 136 5.29 7.41 -8.78
CA VAL A 136 6.40 7.42 -7.80
C VAL A 136 7.54 6.54 -8.30
N GLU A 137 7.24 5.36 -8.80
CA GLU A 137 8.20 4.46 -9.47
C GLU A 137 8.97 5.16 -10.59
N ALA A 138 8.25 5.86 -11.48
CA ALA A 138 8.88 6.62 -12.55
C ALA A 138 9.78 7.75 -12.01
N ARG A 139 9.42 8.39 -10.90
CA ARG A 139 10.27 9.41 -10.25
C ARG A 139 11.51 8.80 -9.61
N ILE A 140 11.39 7.62 -9.01
CA ILE A 140 12.53 6.85 -8.47
C ILE A 140 13.51 6.48 -9.58
N GLU A 141 13.01 5.94 -10.70
CA GLU A 141 13.85 5.57 -11.85
C GLU A 141 14.56 6.78 -12.49
N ASN A 142 13.92 7.95 -12.46
CA ASN A 142 14.46 9.20 -13.02
C ASN A 142 15.37 9.98 -12.06
N ASP A 143 15.45 9.61 -10.78
CA ASP A 143 16.38 10.24 -9.84
C ASP A 143 17.82 9.89 -10.21
N GLN A 144 18.66 10.91 -10.44
CA GLN A 144 20.02 10.71 -10.91
C GLN A 144 20.88 9.92 -9.93
N THR A 145 20.69 10.12 -8.63
CA THR A 145 21.49 9.46 -7.59
C THR A 145 21.10 7.98 -7.48
N ILE A 146 19.79 7.70 -7.50
CA ILE A 146 19.27 6.34 -7.44
C ILE A 146 19.62 5.57 -8.71
N SER A 147 19.43 6.18 -9.88
CA SER A 147 19.74 5.55 -11.18
C SER A 147 21.23 5.18 -11.32
N GLN A 148 22.12 6.05 -10.86
CA GLN A 148 23.56 5.74 -10.77
C GLN A 148 23.81 4.55 -9.84
N GLN A 149 23.18 4.53 -8.66
CA GLN A 149 23.34 3.42 -7.71
C GLN A 149 22.82 2.11 -8.28
N PHE A 150 21.69 2.13 -9.00
CA PHE A 150 21.15 0.95 -9.67
C PHE A 150 22.13 0.40 -10.71
N THR A 151 22.68 1.28 -11.54
CA THR A 151 23.68 0.89 -12.54
C THR A 151 24.93 0.26 -11.90
N LEU A 152 25.38 0.79 -10.75
CA LEU A 152 26.56 0.26 -10.05
C LEU A 152 26.33 -1.13 -9.45
N TRP A 153 25.14 -1.38 -8.90
CA TRP A 153 24.83 -2.65 -8.24
C TRP A 153 24.52 -3.78 -9.23
N ASP A 154 23.92 -3.47 -10.37
CA ASP A 154 23.54 -4.46 -11.39
C ASP A 154 24.74 -4.97 -12.22
N GLY A 155 25.94 -4.38 -12.04
CA GLY A 155 27.16 -4.75 -12.77
C GLY A 155 28.21 -5.51 -11.95
N ALA A 156 27.98 -5.79 -10.67
CA ALA A 156 29.00 -6.28 -9.74
C ALA A 156 28.88 -7.78 -9.38
N GLY A 157 28.27 -8.60 -10.24
CA GLY A 157 27.95 -10.01 -9.93
C GLY A 157 26.88 -10.16 -8.83
N SER A 158 26.08 -9.11 -8.66
CA SER A 158 24.95 -9.02 -7.76
C SER A 158 23.77 -8.45 -8.53
N GLN A 159 22.56 -8.83 -8.15
CA GLN A 159 21.33 -8.34 -8.75
C GLN A 159 20.56 -7.51 -7.72
N ILE A 160 20.01 -6.39 -8.18
CA ILE A 160 19.09 -5.59 -7.37
C ILE A 160 17.73 -6.25 -7.36
N VAL A 161 17.18 -6.42 -6.17
CA VAL A 161 15.82 -6.88 -5.97
C VAL A 161 15.02 -5.76 -5.32
N ARG A 162 14.13 -5.16 -6.10
CA ARG A 162 13.20 -4.12 -5.66
C ARG A 162 12.01 -4.75 -4.95
N GLY A 163 11.74 -4.32 -3.72
CA GLY A 163 10.54 -4.72 -2.98
C GLY A 163 9.29 -4.01 -3.50
N GLN A 164 8.14 -4.33 -2.93
CA GLN A 164 6.91 -3.64 -3.27
C GLN A 164 6.89 -2.23 -2.69
N LEU A 165 6.49 -1.24 -3.50
CA LEU A 165 6.25 0.11 -3.03
C LEU A 165 5.04 0.15 -2.09
N LEU A 166 5.28 0.52 -0.83
CA LEU A 166 4.24 0.69 0.18
C LEU A 166 3.71 2.12 0.16
N VAL A 167 2.39 2.27 0.11
CA VAL A 167 1.70 3.56 0.23
C VAL A 167 1.24 3.72 1.67
N ILE A 168 1.78 4.69 2.40
CA ILE A 168 1.55 4.87 3.84
C ILE A 168 0.93 6.25 4.10
N PRO A 169 -0.35 6.31 4.51
CA PRO A 169 -0.95 7.55 4.97
C PRO A 169 -0.40 7.95 6.34
N VAL A 170 0.07 9.19 6.49
CA VAL A 170 0.60 9.75 7.73
C VAL A 170 0.02 11.14 7.94
N GLY A 171 -0.93 11.27 8.88
CA GLY A 171 -1.69 12.51 9.06
C GLY A 171 -2.40 12.90 7.76
N ASP A 172 -2.12 14.11 7.27
CA ASP A 172 -2.65 14.64 6.01
C ASP A 172 -1.74 14.34 4.79
N ALA A 173 -0.75 13.46 4.94
CA ALA A 173 0.27 13.13 3.94
C ALA A 173 0.15 11.70 3.43
N ILE A 174 0.71 11.45 2.24
CA ILE A 174 1.08 10.11 1.79
C ILE A 174 2.61 10.03 1.67
N ILE A 175 3.17 8.97 2.26
CA ILE A 175 4.59 8.62 2.15
C ILE A 175 4.69 7.28 1.44
N TYR A 176 5.63 7.17 0.51
CA TYR A 176 5.91 5.94 -0.21
C TYR A 176 7.21 5.32 0.30
N VAL A 177 7.23 4.01 0.51
CA VAL A 177 8.39 3.29 1.04
C VAL A 177 8.69 2.08 0.18
N GLU A 178 9.91 2.01 -0.37
CA GLU A 178 10.36 0.87 -1.17
C GLU A 178 11.66 0.28 -0.59
N PRO A 179 11.64 -0.97 -0.12
CA PRO A 179 12.86 -1.63 0.32
C PRO A 179 13.68 -2.13 -0.89
N LEU A 180 14.97 -1.84 -0.89
CA LEU A 180 15.93 -2.31 -1.89
C LEU A 180 16.80 -3.41 -1.32
N TYR A 181 16.77 -4.58 -1.94
CA TYR A 181 17.59 -5.73 -1.60
C TYR A 181 18.69 -5.93 -2.63
N LEU A 182 19.81 -6.51 -2.18
CA LEU A 182 20.88 -6.97 -3.06
C LEU A 182 21.05 -8.47 -2.86
N GLN A 183 21.16 -9.19 -3.97
CA GLN A 183 21.30 -10.63 -3.99
C GLN A 183 22.51 -11.02 -4.84
N SER A 184 23.28 -12.02 -4.42
CA SER A 184 24.35 -12.57 -5.25
C SER A 184 23.78 -13.45 -6.35
N GLU A 185 24.40 -13.43 -7.54
CA GLU A 185 24.05 -14.35 -8.63
C GLU A 185 24.32 -15.82 -8.28
N VAL A 186 25.28 -16.09 -7.39
CA VAL A 186 25.68 -17.45 -6.99
C VAL A 186 24.83 -17.97 -5.83
N LEU A 187 24.47 -17.10 -4.88
CA LEU A 187 23.66 -17.44 -3.71
C LEU A 187 22.44 -16.53 -3.65
N ALA A 188 21.27 -17.11 -3.90
CA ALA A 188 19.99 -16.40 -4.00
C ALA A 188 19.40 -15.98 -2.63
N PHE A 189 20.20 -15.34 -1.78
CA PHE A 189 19.76 -14.80 -0.49
C PHE A 189 19.71 -13.27 -0.54
N PRO A 190 18.52 -12.66 -0.68
CA PRO A 190 18.39 -11.21 -0.76
C PRO A 190 18.60 -10.55 0.60
N GLU A 191 19.50 -9.56 0.66
CA GLU A 191 19.78 -8.77 1.85
C GLU A 191 19.30 -7.34 1.63
N LEU A 192 18.43 -6.82 2.51
CA LEU A 192 17.97 -5.42 2.46
C LEU A 192 19.20 -4.51 2.52
N LYS A 193 19.47 -3.64 1.56
CA LYS A 193 20.61 -2.71 1.59
C LYS A 193 20.20 -1.28 1.89
N LYS A 194 19.15 -0.80 1.21
CA LYS A 194 18.65 0.58 1.32
C LYS A 194 17.14 0.59 1.38
N VAL A 195 16.59 1.73 1.76
CA VAL A 195 15.16 2.04 1.67
C VAL A 195 15.03 3.32 0.87
N ILE A 196 14.19 3.30 -0.16
CA ILE A 196 13.77 4.51 -0.86
C ILE A 196 12.48 4.99 -0.21
N LEU A 197 12.41 6.30 -0.05
CA LEU A 197 11.28 6.99 0.52
C LEU A 197 10.95 8.16 -0.39
N ALA A 198 9.68 8.32 -0.70
CA ALA A 198 9.20 9.41 -1.53
C ALA A 198 7.99 10.09 -0.90
N ASP A 199 7.88 11.39 -1.15
CA ASP A 199 6.69 12.19 -0.91
C ASP A 199 6.27 12.89 -2.22
N GLY A 200 5.29 13.79 -2.16
CA GLY A 200 4.81 14.53 -3.33
C GLY A 200 5.88 15.37 -4.06
N ARG A 201 7.08 15.57 -3.49
CA ARG A 201 8.12 16.46 -4.05
C ARG A 201 9.49 15.83 -4.14
N ASN A 202 9.87 15.01 -3.16
CA ASN A 202 11.22 14.49 -2.99
C ASN A 202 11.24 12.97 -3.10
N VAL A 203 12.37 12.46 -3.56
CA VAL A 203 12.73 11.04 -3.48
C VAL A 203 14.09 10.98 -2.79
N VAL A 204 14.23 10.10 -1.79
CA VAL A 204 15.46 9.94 -1.03
C VAL A 204 15.73 8.45 -0.84
N MET A 205 16.97 8.03 -1.09
CA MET A 205 17.44 6.69 -0.79
C MET A 205 18.36 6.73 0.43
N ALA A 206 18.02 5.99 1.49
CA ALA A 206 18.73 5.99 2.75
C ALA A 206 19.16 4.58 3.18
N ASP A 207 20.10 4.51 4.12
CA ASP A 207 20.49 3.26 4.78
C ASP A 207 19.38 2.73 5.69
N ARG A 208 19.55 1.48 6.16
CA ARG A 208 18.55 0.72 6.94
C ARG A 208 18.09 1.39 8.24
N SER A 209 18.77 2.44 8.69
CA SER A 209 18.53 3.10 9.97
C SER A 209 17.66 4.35 9.76
N MET A 210 16.47 4.31 10.34
CA MET A 210 15.53 5.44 10.38
C MET A 210 16.10 6.67 11.13
N LYS A 211 17.23 6.52 11.83
CA LYS A 211 17.92 7.64 12.52
C LYS A 211 18.69 8.55 11.57
N ASP A 212 19.07 8.06 10.40
CA ASP A 212 19.85 8.82 9.41
C ASP A 212 18.93 9.67 8.51
N TRP A 213 17.66 9.79 8.89
CA TRP A 213 16.59 10.35 8.10
C TRP A 213 16.41 11.86 8.38
N PRO A 214 16.65 12.75 7.39
CA PRO A 214 16.44 14.19 7.55
C PRO A 214 14.97 14.55 7.86
N CYS A 215 14.01 13.73 7.43
CA CYS A 215 12.61 13.96 7.74
C CYS A 215 12.21 13.49 9.15
N CYS A 216 12.97 12.63 9.86
CA CYS A 216 12.63 12.26 11.23
C CYS A 216 12.85 13.44 12.18
N TRP A 217 13.75 14.34 11.83
CA TRP A 217 13.92 15.65 12.49
C TRP A 217 12.92 16.71 12.01
N ARG A 218 12.19 16.43 10.92
CA ARG A 218 11.31 17.37 10.21
C ARG A 218 9.89 16.81 10.02
N MET A 219 9.45 15.79 10.78
CA MET A 219 8.05 15.34 10.72
C MET A 219 7.11 16.43 11.22
N GLU A 220 7.57 17.32 12.12
CA GLU A 220 6.83 18.53 12.51
C GLU A 220 6.75 19.61 11.40
N HIS A 221 7.58 19.52 10.35
CA HIS A 221 7.76 20.60 9.35
C HIS A 221 7.83 20.11 7.89
N LEU A 222 7.37 18.89 7.59
CA LEU A 222 7.19 18.48 6.20
C LEU A 222 6.18 19.45 5.55
N PRO A 223 6.49 20.06 4.39
CA PRO A 223 5.46 20.65 3.56
C PRO A 223 4.71 19.49 2.90
N VAL A 224 3.95 18.79 3.72
CA VAL A 224 2.99 17.77 3.37
C VAL A 224 1.99 18.42 2.43
N ASP A 225 1.81 17.87 1.24
CA ASP A 225 0.68 18.24 0.40
C ASP A 225 -0.58 17.90 1.18
N ARG A 226 -1.26 18.94 1.69
CA ARG A 226 -2.36 18.79 2.63
C ARG A 226 -3.51 18.07 1.95
N LEU A 227 -3.77 16.84 2.36
CA LEU A 227 -5.04 16.18 2.09
C LEU A 227 -6.11 16.76 3.01
N ALA A 228 -6.64 17.92 2.65
CA ALA A 228 -7.80 18.46 3.32
C ALA A 228 -8.99 17.50 3.13
N ALA A 229 -9.40 16.86 4.23
CA ALA A 229 -10.55 15.96 4.35
C ALA A 229 -10.47 14.64 3.55
N LEU A 230 -9.69 13.67 4.06
CA LEU A 230 -9.89 12.27 3.72
C LEU A 230 -11.31 11.83 4.15
N GLN A 231 -12.14 11.47 3.18
CA GLN A 231 -13.46 10.92 3.46
C GLN A 231 -13.35 9.40 3.59
N ALA A 232 -13.42 8.90 4.82
CA ALA A 232 -13.58 7.47 5.06
C ALA A 232 -15.02 7.07 4.67
N ARG A 233 -15.18 6.25 3.63
CA ARG A 233 -16.43 5.54 3.38
C ARG A 233 -16.30 4.14 3.97
N ARG A 234 -17.09 3.87 5.01
CA ARG A 234 -17.18 2.53 5.59
C ARG A 234 -17.98 1.64 4.65
N TYR A 235 -17.32 0.68 4.01
CA TYR A 235 -17.98 -0.34 3.22
C TYR A 235 -18.22 -1.55 4.12
N SER A 236 -19.43 -1.68 4.66
CA SER A 236 -19.82 -2.89 5.38
C SER A 236 -20.10 -3.98 4.34
N ILE A 237 -19.10 -4.79 4.05
CA ILE A 237 -19.26 -5.97 3.18
C ILE A 237 -19.59 -7.14 4.11
N TYR A 238 -20.77 -7.72 3.89
CA TYR A 238 -21.51 -8.70 4.71
C TYR A 238 -20.72 -9.72 5.53
#